data_AF-I4DPQ7-F1
#
_entry.id   AF-I4DPQ7-F1
#
_cell.length_a   1.000
_cell.length_b   1.000
_cell.length_c   1.000
_cell.angle_alpha   90.00
_cell.angle_beta   90.00
_cell.angle_gamma   90.00
#
_symmetry.space_group_name_H-M   'P 1'
#
loop_
_entity.id
_entity.type
_entity.pdbx_description
1 polymer ?
#
loop_
_entity_poly.entity_id
_entity_poly.type
_entity_poly.pdbx_seq_one_letter_code
_entity_poly.pdbx_strand_id
1 'polypeptide(L)'
;MPLRPDDIFVASFPRSGTTWTQELVWLLASDLDYSKAAAIPLQARYTFLEFSMYLSKEILNAVKNENAGKEDQLKILDILSAPGSQLAAQMSSPRFLKTHLPMSLLPPTLLDSTKVLYVARNPTRRSRIVLSSQ
;
A
#
# COMPACT_ATOMS: atom_id res chain seq x y z
N MET A 1 0.43 11.54 -10.41
CA MET A 1 -0.59 12.20 -9.56
C MET A 1 0.03 13.44 -8.92
N PRO A 2 -0.71 14.55 -8.78
CA PRO A 2 -0.26 15.67 -7.96
C PRO A 2 -0.11 15.26 -6.50
N LEU A 3 0.92 15.77 -5.83
CA LEU A 3 1.13 15.63 -4.39
C LEU A 3 0.18 16.57 -3.64
N ARG A 4 -0.30 16.14 -2.47
CA ARG A 4 -1.09 16.96 -1.56
C ARG A 4 -0.34 17.12 -0.22
N PRO A 5 -0.42 18.27 0.46
CA PRO A 5 0.30 18.52 1.72
C PRO A 5 0.00 17.52 2.86
N ASP A 6 -1.15 16.88 2.78
CA ASP A 6 -1.66 15.91 3.74
C ASP A 6 -1.50 14.45 3.30
N ASP A 7 -0.79 14.21 2.19
CA ASP A 7 -0.40 12.86 1.79
C ASP A 7 0.56 12.23 2.81
N ILE A 8 0.34 10.95 3.08
CA ILE A 8 1.18 10.15 3.97
C ILE A 8 1.66 8.92 3.21
N PHE A 9 2.97 8.85 2.99
CA PHE A 9 3.62 7.75 2.32
C PHE A 9 4.27 6.80 3.33
N VAL A 10 4.03 5.50 3.16
CA VAL A 10 4.79 4.43 3.77
C VAL A 10 5.61 3.75 2.68
N ALA A 11 6.90 4.04 2.67
CA ALA A 11 7.87 3.55 1.69
C ALA A 11 8.79 2.51 2.34
N SER A 12 9.15 1.44 1.62
CA SER A 12 10.14 0.49 2.11
C SER A 12 10.67 -0.41 1.01
N PHE A 13 11.82 -1.05 1.19
CA PHE A 13 12.10 -2.29 0.44
C PHE A 13 11.08 -3.38 0.84
N PRO A 14 10.61 -4.27 -0.06
CA PRO A 14 9.65 -5.31 0.28
C PRO A 14 10.09 -6.16 1.47
N ARG A 15 9.12 -6.59 2.30
CA ARG A 15 9.36 -7.44 3.50
C ARG A 15 10.17 -6.79 4.64
N SER A 16 10.29 -5.47 4.65
CA SER A 16 11.01 -4.72 5.70
C SER A 16 10.16 -4.28 6.90
N GLY A 17 8.86 -4.60 6.94
CA GLY A 17 7.96 -4.18 8.02
C GLY A 17 6.84 -3.21 7.59
N THR A 18 6.59 -3.11 6.29
CA THR A 18 5.61 -2.19 5.69
C THR A 18 4.20 -2.37 6.23
N THR A 19 3.72 -3.61 6.41
CA THR A 19 2.37 -3.88 6.93
C THR A 19 2.18 -3.35 8.35
N TRP A 20 3.15 -3.58 9.24
CA TRP A 20 3.12 -3.06 10.61
C TRP A 20 3.13 -1.54 10.64
N THR A 21 3.98 -0.93 9.80
CA THR A 21 4.09 0.54 9.74
C THR A 21 2.83 1.19 9.19
N GLN A 22 2.20 0.60 8.17
CA GLN A 22 0.92 1.06 7.65
C GLN A 22 -0.16 1.07 8.74
N GLU A 23 -0.26 0.00 9.54
CA GLU A 23 -1.25 -0.07 10.63
C GLU A 23 -1.02 1.01 11.69
N LEU A 24 0.23 1.16 12.15
CA LEU A 24 0.60 2.16 13.15
C LEU A 24 0.30 3.58 12.67
N VAL A 25 0.70 3.91 11.44
CA VAL A 25 0.48 5.23 10.86
C VAL A 25 -1.01 5.53 10.71
N TRP A 26 -1.78 4.55 10.25
CA TRP A 26 -3.22 4.74 10.06
C TRP A 26 -3.96 4.95 11.38
N LEU A 27 -3.63 4.17 12.41
CA LEU A 27 -4.19 4.34 13.75
C LEU A 27 -3.82 5.70 14.35
N LEU A 28 -2.55 6.12 14.24
CA LEU A 28 -2.11 7.43 14.72
C LEU A 28 -2.85 8.59 14.02
N ALA A 29 -3.08 8.47 12.72
CA ALA A 29 -3.82 9.46 11.95
C ALA A 29 -5.35 9.41 12.14
N SER A 30 -5.86 8.35 12.79
CA SER A 30 -7.28 8.14 13.06
C SER A 30 -7.60 8.20 14.56
N ASP A 31 -6.80 8.94 15.34
CA ASP A 31 -6.98 9.11 16.79
C ASP A 31 -7.12 7.79 17.57
N LEU A 32 -6.38 6.76 17.13
CA LEU A 32 -6.40 5.41 17.68
C LEU A 32 -7.79 4.74 17.61
N ASP A 33 -8.58 5.01 16.58
CA ASP A 33 -9.85 4.33 16.32
C ASP A 33 -9.65 2.88 15.85
N TYR A 34 -9.51 1.97 16.82
CA TYR A 34 -9.35 0.53 16.59
C TYR A 34 -10.60 -0.11 15.97
N SER A 35 -11.79 0.40 16.25
CA SER A 35 -13.04 -0.14 15.69
C SER A 35 -13.08 0.07 14.18
N LYS A 36 -12.72 1.27 13.71
CA LYS A 36 -12.62 1.57 12.29
C LYS A 36 -11.44 0.83 11.63
N ALA A 37 -10.32 0.66 12.34
CA ALA A 37 -9.19 -0.14 11.84
C ALA A 37 -9.58 -1.60 11.56
N ALA A 38 -10.39 -2.19 12.46
CA ALA A 38 -10.88 -3.55 12.33
C ALA A 38 -11.95 -3.70 11.23
N ALA A 39 -12.78 -2.67 11.03
CA ALA A 39 -13.86 -2.69 10.04
C ALA A 39 -13.36 -2.59 8.58
N ILE A 40 -12.26 -1.87 8.35
CA ILE A 40 -11.76 -1.60 6.99
C ILE A 40 -10.45 -2.36 6.76
N PRO A 41 -10.38 -3.28 5.78
CA PRO A 41 -9.15 -4.02 5.49
C PRO A 41 -8.03 -3.06 5.10
N LEU A 42 -6.80 -3.37 5.50
CA LEU A 42 -5.64 -2.50 5.28
C LEU A 42 -5.42 -2.14 3.80
N GLN A 43 -5.71 -3.07 2.90
CA GLN A 43 -5.63 -2.90 1.45
C GLN A 43 -6.62 -1.87 0.89
N ALA A 44 -7.74 -1.64 1.60
CA ALA A 44 -8.69 -0.59 1.25
C ALA A 44 -8.35 0.76 1.91
N ARG A 45 -7.52 0.75 2.96
CA ARG A 45 -7.04 1.95 3.64
C ARG A 45 -5.87 2.62 2.92
N TYR A 46 -5.00 1.83 2.30
CA TYR A 46 -3.82 2.30 1.56
C TYR A 46 -3.92 2.02 0.06
N THR A 47 -3.51 2.99 -0.76
CA THR A 47 -3.25 2.73 -2.19
C THR A 47 -1.82 2.27 -2.40
N PHE A 48 -1.64 1.11 -3.01
CA PHE A 48 -0.33 0.57 -3.36
C PHE A 48 0.03 0.98 -4.80
N LEU A 49 0.95 1.94 -4.94
CA LEU A 49 1.16 2.69 -6.18
C LEU A 49 1.52 1.83 -7.40
N GLU A 50 2.30 0.78 -7.20
CA GLU A 50 2.82 -0.08 -8.26
C GLU A 50 2.13 -1.45 -8.35
N PHE A 51 1.01 -1.68 -7.65
CA PHE A 51 0.40 -3.02 -7.63
C PHE A 51 -0.01 -3.52 -9.02
N SER A 52 -0.50 -2.61 -9.87
CA SER A 52 -0.88 -2.92 -11.25
C SER A 52 0.29 -3.46 -12.10
N MET A 53 1.55 -3.18 -11.71
CA MET A 53 2.73 -3.68 -12.41
C MET A 53 2.95 -5.19 -12.24
N TYR A 54 2.36 -5.80 -11.20
CA TYR A 54 2.41 -7.25 -11.00
C TYR A 54 1.40 -8.01 -11.86
N LEU A 55 0.43 -7.32 -12.47
CA LEU A 55 -0.69 -7.92 -13.18
C LEU A 55 -0.51 -7.77 -14.69
N SER A 56 0.06 -8.79 -15.34
CA SER A 56 0.13 -8.83 -16.80
C SER A 56 -1.27 -9.02 -17.41
N LYS A 57 -1.42 -8.69 -18.69
CA LYS A 57 -2.71 -8.85 -19.40
C LYS A 57 -3.16 -10.32 -19.41
N GLU A 58 -2.22 -11.24 -19.53
CA GLU A 58 -2.45 -12.68 -19.53
C GLU A 58 -2.99 -13.13 -18.17
N ILE A 59 -2.35 -12.68 -17.08
CA ILE A 59 -2.80 -12.96 -15.70
C ILE A 59 -4.18 -12.36 -15.47
N LEU A 60 -4.41 -11.10 -15.88
CA LEU A 60 -5.71 -10.45 -15.73
C LEU A 60 -6.81 -11.23 -16.45
N ASN A 61 -6.57 -11.67 -17.69
CA ASN A 61 -7.54 -12.45 -18.46
C ASN A 61 -7.80 -13.81 -17.81
N ALA A 62 -6.77 -14.51 -17.34
CA ALA A 62 -6.92 -15.78 -16.63
C ALA A 62 -7.78 -15.62 -15.37
N VAL A 63 -7.46 -14.62 -14.53
CA VAL A 63 -8.21 -14.33 -13.30
C VAL A 63 -9.65 -13.87 -13.62
N LYS A 64 -9.87 -13.09 -14.68
CA LYS A 64 -11.22 -12.72 -15.13
C LYS A 64 -12.05 -13.94 -15.51
N ASN A 65 -11.46 -14.88 -16.25
CA ASN A 65 -12.14 -16.11 -16.66
C ASN A 65 -12.46 -17.03 -15.47
N GLU A 66 -11.53 -17.21 -14.54
CA GLU A 66 -11.74 -18.00 -13.32
C GLU A 66 -12.82 -17.42 -12.39
N ASN A 67 -13.04 -16.10 -12.48
CA ASN A 67 -14.01 -15.38 -11.67
C ASN A 67 -15.23 -14.92 -12.47
N ALA A 68 -15.49 -15.55 -13.62
CA ALA A 68 -16.70 -15.32 -14.40
C ALA A 68 -17.95 -15.53 -13.52
N GLY A 69 -18.85 -14.54 -13.52
CA GLY A 69 -20.08 -14.54 -12.72
C GLY A 69 -19.94 -14.06 -11.27
N LYS A 70 -18.72 -13.70 -10.82
CA LYS A 70 -18.48 -13.12 -9.47
C LYS A 70 -18.22 -11.62 -9.58
N GLU A 71 -19.28 -10.84 -9.72
CA GLU A 71 -19.20 -9.39 -9.99
C GLU A 71 -18.31 -8.64 -9.00
N ASP A 72 -18.38 -8.96 -7.70
CA ASP A 72 -17.59 -8.27 -6.68
C ASP A 72 -16.09 -8.53 -6.83
N GLN A 73 -15.71 -9.75 -7.23
CA GLN A 73 -14.30 -10.10 -7.48
C GLN A 73 -13.78 -9.43 -8.75
N LEU A 74 -14.62 -9.30 -9.78
CA LEU A 74 -14.28 -8.59 -10.99
C LEU A 74 -14.09 -7.09 -10.74
N LYS A 75 -14.94 -6.46 -9.92
CA LYS A 75 -14.78 -5.05 -9.50
C LYS A 75 -13.47 -4.84 -8.75
N ILE A 76 -13.13 -5.73 -7.81
CA ILE A 76 -11.85 -5.68 -7.09
C ILE A 76 -10.69 -5.82 -8.08
N LEU A 77 -10.78 -6.74 -9.02
CA LEU A 77 -9.74 -6.96 -10.03
C LEU A 77 -9.53 -5.72 -10.91
N ASP A 78 -10.61 -5.07 -11.33
CA ASP A 78 -10.54 -3.85 -12.13
C ASP A 78 -9.85 -2.73 -11.35
N ILE A 79 -10.18 -2.55 -10.06
CA ILE A 79 -9.49 -1.61 -9.17
C ILE A 79 -8.00 -1.94 -9.08
N LEU A 80 -7.65 -3.21 -8.83
CA LEU A 80 -6.25 -3.64 -8.68
C LEU A 80 -5.45 -3.52 -9.98
N SER A 81 -6.11 -3.62 -11.14
CA SER A 81 -5.49 -3.46 -12.45
C SER A 81 -5.22 -2.01 -12.83
N ALA A 82 -5.94 -1.06 -12.21
CA ALA A 82 -5.78 0.35 -12.49
C ALA A 82 -4.42 0.87 -11.97
N PRO A 83 -3.75 1.78 -12.71
CA PRO A 83 -2.54 2.42 -12.22
C PRO A 83 -2.77 3.11 -10.87
N GLY A 84 -1.95 2.78 -9.87
CA GLY A 84 -2.14 3.29 -8.50
C GLY A 84 -2.09 4.82 -8.42
N SER A 85 -1.39 5.49 -9.34
CA SER A 85 -1.38 6.95 -9.43
C SER A 85 -2.74 7.55 -9.86
N GLN A 86 -3.53 6.84 -10.67
CA GLN A 86 -4.87 7.26 -11.05
C GLN A 86 -5.86 7.03 -9.90
N LEU A 87 -5.77 5.87 -9.24
CA LEU A 87 -6.57 5.57 -8.05
C LEU A 87 -6.36 6.63 -6.97
N ALA A 88 -5.11 6.92 -6.64
CA ALA A 88 -4.77 7.93 -5.64
C ALA A 88 -5.23 9.34 -6.03
N ALA A 89 -5.34 9.67 -7.32
CA ALA A 89 -5.86 10.97 -7.74
C ALA A 89 -7.35 11.14 -7.41
N GLN A 90 -8.13 10.04 -7.42
CA GLN A 90 -9.58 10.04 -7.16
C GLN A 90 -9.93 9.96 -5.66
N MET A 91 -8.96 9.63 -4.80
CA MET A 91 -9.20 9.50 -3.36
C MET A 91 -9.43 10.85 -2.66
N SER A 92 -10.25 10.82 -1.62
CA SER A 92 -10.37 11.90 -0.64
C SER A 92 -9.09 12.06 0.19
N SER A 93 -8.88 13.27 0.68
CA SER A 93 -7.79 13.62 1.59
C SER A 93 -8.17 13.31 3.06
N PRO A 94 -7.23 12.89 3.94
CA PRO A 94 -5.83 12.59 3.66
C PRO A 94 -5.64 11.24 2.95
N ARG A 95 -4.65 11.16 2.06
CA ARG A 95 -4.35 9.93 1.31
C ARG A 95 -3.24 9.13 1.99
N PHE A 96 -3.50 7.85 2.21
CA PHE A 96 -2.52 6.89 2.70
C PHE A 96 -1.97 6.09 1.51
N LEU A 97 -0.67 6.23 1.29
CA LEU A 97 0.01 5.73 0.09
C LEU A 97 1.11 4.77 0.51
N LYS A 98 1.18 3.62 -0.15
CA LYS A 98 2.21 2.60 0.08
C LYS A 98 3.03 2.43 -1.20
N THR A 99 4.34 2.34 -1.05
CA THR A 99 5.22 2.03 -2.18
C THR A 99 6.50 1.30 -1.77
N HIS A 100 7.03 0.53 -2.71
CA HIS A 100 8.34 -0.08 -2.72
C HIS A 100 9.24 0.50 -3.82
N LEU A 101 8.77 1.50 -4.55
CA LEU A 101 9.59 2.20 -5.52
C LEU A 101 10.74 2.93 -4.80
N PRO A 102 11.95 2.94 -5.39
CA PRO A 102 13.03 3.78 -4.89
C PRO A 102 12.64 5.26 -5.02
N MET A 103 13.17 6.10 -4.13
CA MET A 103 12.89 7.54 -4.10
C MET A 103 13.17 8.25 -5.44
N SER A 104 14.11 7.74 -6.23
CA SER A 104 14.44 8.27 -7.57
C SER A 104 13.34 8.08 -8.61
N LEU A 105 12.38 7.18 -8.40
CA LEU A 105 11.21 6.98 -9.26
C LEU A 105 9.96 7.71 -8.73
N LEU A 106 10.07 8.39 -7.59
CA LEU A 106 9.03 9.23 -7.02
C LEU A 106 9.29 10.70 -7.37
N PRO A 107 8.30 11.60 -7.23
CA PRO A 107 8.52 13.02 -7.48
C PRO A 107 9.67 13.59 -6.62
N PRO A 108 10.58 14.40 -7.19
CA PRO A 108 11.75 14.90 -6.45
C PRO A 108 11.36 15.80 -5.27
N THR A 109 10.22 16.48 -5.35
CA THR A 109 9.68 17.36 -4.30
C THR A 109 8.86 16.62 -3.24
N LEU A 110 8.86 15.28 -3.25
CA LEU A 110 8.06 14.46 -2.35
C LEU A 110 8.31 14.79 -0.87
N LEU A 111 9.58 14.93 -0.50
CA LEU A 111 9.98 15.19 0.89
C LEU A 111 9.69 16.63 1.34
N ASP A 112 9.62 17.57 0.38
CA ASP A 112 9.31 18.98 0.68
C ASP A 112 7.81 19.20 0.90
N SER A 113 6.98 18.37 0.26
CA SER A 113 5.54 18.60 0.16
C SER A 113 4.71 17.65 1.03
N THR A 114 5.22 16.49 1.42
CA THR A 114 4.42 15.40 2.02
C THR A 114 5.14 14.74 3.19
N LYS A 115 4.43 13.88 3.93
CA LYS A 115 5.02 13.09 5.01
C LYS A 115 5.42 11.71 4.46
N VAL A 116 6.69 11.35 4.63
CA VAL A 116 7.21 10.04 4.18
C VAL A 116 7.83 9.28 5.34
N LEU A 117 7.32 8.09 5.59
CA LEU A 117 7.92 7.13 6.51
C LEU A 117 8.63 6.05 5.68
N TYR A 118 9.96 6.03 5.74
CA TYR A 118 10.75 4.98 5.12
C TYR A 118 11.16 3.92 6.14
N VAL A 119 10.88 2.65 5.84
CA VAL A 119 11.23 1.51 6.71
C VAL A 119 12.33 0.69 6.08
N ALA A 120 13.44 0.55 6.80
CA ALA A 120 14.56 -0.30 6.43
C ALA A 120 14.69 -1.49 7.40
N ARG A 121 15.14 -2.63 6.87
CA ARG A 121 15.47 -3.82 7.67
C ARG A 121 16.84 -4.33 7.25
N ASN A 122 17.60 -4.85 8.20
CA ASN A 122 18.87 -5.51 7.90
C ASN A 122 18.65 -6.66 6.89
N PRO A 123 19.33 -6.65 5.72
CA PRO A 123 19.11 -7.62 4.64
C PRO A 123 19.50 -9.05 5.03
N THR A 124 20.38 -9.25 6.02
CA THR A 124 20.85 -10.59 6.43
C THR A 124 19.90 -11.29 7.41
N ARG A 125 18.92 -10.58 7.98
CA ARG A 125 17.93 -11.19 8.89
C ARG A 125 16.91 -12.02 8.10
N ARG A 126 17.26 -13.27 7.75
CA ARG A 126 16.25 -14.33 7.58
C ARG A 126 15.43 -14.40 8.87
N SER A 127 14.10 -14.48 8.76
CA SER A 127 13.19 -14.65 9.90
C SER A 127 13.55 -15.92 10.68
N ARG A 128 14.43 -15.80 11.68
CA ARG A 128 14.58 -16.76 12.77
C ARG A 128 13.80 -16.20 13.95
N ILE A 129 12.63 -16.78 14.20
CA ILE A 129 11.99 -16.70 15.51
C ILE A 129 12.80 -17.65 16.38
N VAL A 130 13.69 -17.12 17.22
CA VAL A 130 14.32 -17.89 18.30
C VAL A 130 13.50 -17.58 19.54
N LEU A 131 12.59 -18.50 19.89
CA LEU A 131 12.04 -18.53 21.24
C LEU A 131 13.10 -19.19 22.11
N SER A 132 13.89 -18.40 22.83
CA SER A 132 14.64 -18.92 23.97
C SER A 132 13.72 -18.81 25.20
N SER A 133 13.18 -19.94 25.65
CA SER A 133 12.74 -20.07 27.03
C SER A 133 13.98 -20.03 27.93
N GLN A 134 13.89 -19.31 29.04
CA GLN A 134 14.87 -19.39 30.12
C GLN A 134 14.89 -20.80 30.72
#